data_AF-A0A4P9XK70-F1
#
_entry.id   AF-A0A4P9XK70-F1
#
_cell.length_a   1.000
_cell.length_b   1.000
_cell.length_c   1.000
_cell.angle_alpha   90.00
_cell.angle_beta   90.00
_cell.angle_gamma   90.00
#
_symmetry.space_group_name_H-M   'P 1'
#
loop_
_entity.id
_entity.type
_entity.pdbx_description
1 polymer ?
#
loop_
_entity_poly.entity_id
_entity_poly.type
_entity_poly.pdbx_seq_one_letter_code
_entity_poly.pdbx_strand_id
1 'polypeptide(L)'
;EDSLVVQHADLHGGPTLPLERVEESQYTRFVTSATFGKRNRMVKWNTEQTQLFYEGLVKFGTDFEMIATLFSDRNRQHIKNKYKREEQHSPQRINDALIHRR
;
A
#
# COMPACT_ATOMS: atom_id res chain seq x y z
N GLU A 1 -42.74 -21.86 -25.91
CA GLU A 1 -41.28 -21.90 -25.66
C GLU A 1 -40.82 -20.46 -25.51
N ASP A 2 -40.89 -19.90 -24.29
CA ASP A 2 -40.37 -18.55 -24.04
C ASP A 2 -38.86 -18.66 -23.79
N SER A 3 -38.08 -18.24 -24.78
CA SER A 3 -36.62 -18.18 -24.70
C SER A 3 -36.20 -17.00 -23.83
N LEU A 4 -35.47 -17.28 -22.76
CA LEU A 4 -34.95 -16.26 -21.84
C LEU A 4 -33.73 -15.58 -22.48
N VAL A 5 -33.94 -14.43 -23.09
CA VAL A 5 -32.84 -13.62 -23.65
C VAL A 5 -32.19 -12.85 -22.51
N VAL A 6 -31.00 -13.28 -22.09
CA VAL A 6 -30.20 -12.54 -21.08
C VAL A 6 -29.61 -11.32 -21.77
N GLN A 7 -30.14 -10.13 -21.47
CA GLN A 7 -29.54 -8.87 -21.90
C GLN A 7 -28.28 -8.62 -21.07
N HIS A 8 -27.11 -8.83 -21.67
CA HIS A 8 -25.81 -8.60 -21.03
C HIS A 8 -25.61 -7.15 -20.52
N ALA A 9 -26.46 -6.21 -20.96
CA ALA A 9 -26.49 -4.84 -20.46
C ALA A 9 -26.82 -4.76 -18.95
N ASP A 10 -27.59 -5.72 -18.42
CA ASP A 10 -28.07 -5.68 -17.04
C ASP A 10 -27.06 -6.27 -16.03
N LEU A 11 -25.97 -6.91 -16.50
CA LEU A 11 -24.93 -7.49 -15.62
C LEU A 11 -24.01 -6.43 -15.00
N HIS A 12 -23.90 -5.26 -15.62
CA HIS A 12 -23.04 -4.16 -15.17
C HIS A 12 -23.92 -3.02 -14.63
N GLY A 13 -24.66 -3.30 -13.55
CA GLY A 13 -25.66 -2.43 -12.93
C GLY A 13 -25.12 -1.13 -12.29
N GLY A 14 -24.59 -0.23 -13.10
CA GLY A 14 -24.30 1.16 -12.73
C GLY A 14 -24.53 2.09 -13.94
N PRO A 15 -24.80 3.40 -13.71
CA PRO A 15 -24.93 4.34 -14.81
C PRO A 15 -23.65 4.32 -15.64
N THR A 16 -23.79 4.00 -16.93
CA THR A 16 -22.72 4.14 -17.91
C THR A 16 -22.38 5.63 -17.99
N LEU A 17 -21.36 6.05 -17.24
CA LEU A 17 -20.75 7.36 -17.44
C LEU A 17 -20.42 7.49 -18.93
N PRO A 18 -20.74 8.62 -19.58
CA PRO A 18 -20.43 8.81 -20.98
C PRO A 18 -18.93 8.61 -21.18
N LEU A 19 -18.57 7.63 -22.01
CA LEU A 19 -17.17 7.32 -22.32
C LEU A 19 -16.52 8.56 -22.96
N GLU A 20 -15.41 9.00 -22.40
CA GLU A 20 -14.62 10.09 -22.97
C GLU A 20 -13.93 9.60 -24.25
N ARG A 21 -14.08 10.35 -25.35
CA ARG A 21 -13.34 10.07 -26.58
C ARG A 21 -11.88 10.50 -26.38
N VAL A 22 -10.99 9.52 -26.31
CA VAL A 22 -9.54 9.74 -26.23
C VAL A 22 -8.92 9.34 -27.57
N GLU A 23 -8.15 10.24 -28.18
CA GLU A 23 -7.33 9.91 -29.35
C GLU A 23 -6.13 9.05 -28.92
N GLU A 24 -6.06 7.81 -29.39
CA GLU A 24 -4.97 6.91 -29.04
C GLU A 24 -3.69 7.25 -29.82
N SER A 25 -2.65 7.67 -29.11
CA SER A 25 -1.32 7.94 -29.68
C SER A 25 -0.31 6.93 -29.16
N GLN A 26 0.43 6.28 -30.06
CA GLN A 26 1.53 5.38 -29.68
C GLN A 26 2.69 6.11 -28.97
N TYR A 27 2.71 7.44 -29.05
CA TYR A 27 3.71 8.29 -28.38
C TYR A 27 3.33 8.63 -26.93
N THR A 28 2.08 8.41 -26.51
CA THR A 28 1.64 8.74 -25.16
C THR A 28 1.61 7.52 -24.23
N ARG A 29 1.66 6.30 -24.78
CA ARG A 29 1.59 5.04 -24.01
C ARG A 29 2.96 4.36 -23.90
N PHE A 30 3.76 4.78 -22.93
CA PHE A 30 5.04 4.11 -22.64
C PHE A 30 4.83 2.85 -21.78
N VAL A 31 5.00 1.68 -22.38
CA VAL A 31 4.93 0.37 -21.69
C VAL A 31 6.32 -0.28 -21.69
N THR A 32 6.75 -0.72 -20.51
CA THR A 32 7.95 -1.54 -20.30
C THR A 32 7.55 -2.86 -19.67
N SER A 33 8.46 -3.84 -19.60
CA SER A 33 8.21 -5.12 -18.92
C SER A 33 7.80 -4.98 -17.45
N ALA A 34 8.12 -3.86 -16.80
CA ALA A 34 7.75 -3.57 -15.42
C ALA A 34 6.40 -2.85 -15.26
N THR A 35 5.79 -2.34 -16.33
CA THR A 35 4.63 -1.43 -16.27
C THR A 35 3.41 -2.06 -15.60
N PHE A 36 3.17 -3.36 -15.81
CA PHE A 36 2.05 -4.08 -15.19
C PHE A 36 2.46 -4.94 -13.98
N GLY A 37 3.67 -4.72 -13.46
CA GLY A 37 4.20 -5.46 -12.32
C GLY A 37 3.57 -5.04 -10.99
N LYS A 38 3.56 -5.95 -10.00
CA LYS A 38 3.06 -5.69 -8.63
C LYS A 38 4.03 -4.86 -7.76
N ARG A 39 4.94 -4.09 -8.38
CA ARG A 39 6.01 -3.41 -7.65
C ARG A 39 5.41 -2.21 -6.93
N ASN A 40 5.31 -2.31 -5.60
CA ASN A 40 4.89 -1.18 -4.80
C ASN A 40 6.00 -0.11 -4.82
N ARG A 41 5.61 1.15 -4.97
CA ARG A 41 6.54 2.28 -5.01
C ARG A 41 7.34 2.33 -3.71
N MET A 42 8.66 2.50 -3.82
CA MET A 42 9.49 2.66 -2.64
C MET A 42 9.10 3.93 -1.88
N VAL A 43 8.78 3.75 -0.60
CA VAL A 43 8.38 4.84 0.28
C VAL A 43 9.61 5.42 0.99
N LYS A 44 9.78 6.74 0.88
CA LYS A 44 10.80 7.48 1.64
C LYS A 44 10.32 7.67 3.08
N TRP A 45 11.22 7.50 4.04
CA TRP A 45 10.95 7.66 5.47
C TRP A 45 11.59 8.95 5.95
N ASN A 46 10.77 9.85 6.49
CA ASN A 46 11.27 11.05 7.15
C ASN A 46 11.72 10.72 8.59
N THR A 47 12.47 11.63 9.20
CA THR A 47 12.93 11.48 10.59
C THR A 47 11.76 11.40 11.55
N GLU A 48 10.76 12.28 11.41
CA GLU A 48 9.53 12.28 12.21
C GLU A 48 8.74 10.98 12.06
N GLN A 49 8.58 10.48 10.83
CA GLN A 49 7.91 9.21 10.57
C GLN A 49 8.66 8.02 11.19
N THR A 50 10.00 8.09 11.21
CA THR A 50 10.85 7.07 11.83
C THR A 50 10.73 7.11 13.34
N GLN A 51 10.63 8.30 13.95
CA GLN A 51 10.36 8.43 15.37
C GLN A 51 8.98 7.87 15.73
N LEU A 52 7.94 8.24 15.00
CA LEU A 52 6.58 7.72 15.20
C LEU A 52 6.53 6.18 15.05
N PHE A 53 7.34 5.61 14.15
CA PHE A 53 7.49 4.17 14.02
C PHE A 53 8.05 3.53 15.30
N TYR A 54 9.10 4.09 15.91
CA TYR A 54 9.63 3.59 17.18
C TYR A 54 8.65 3.76 18.33
N GLU A 55 7.90 4.87 18.38
CA GLU A 55 6.82 5.05 19.35
C GLU A 55 5.71 4.00 19.18
N GLY A 56 5.38 3.66 17.93
CA GLY A 56 4.47 2.59 17.59
C GLY A 56 4.97 1.22 18.06
N LEU A 57 6.27 0.93 17.92
CA LEU A 57 6.88 -0.29 18.44
C LEU A 57 6.78 -0.39 19.97
N VAL A 58 6.97 0.72 20.69
CA VAL A 58 6.81 0.74 22.16
C VAL A 58 5.35 0.47 22.55
N LYS A 59 4.39 1.13 21.89
CA LYS A 59 2.95 1.03 22.23
C LYS A 59 2.34 -0.32 21.85
N PHE A 60 2.59 -0.78 20.62
CA PHE A 60 1.90 -1.94 20.03
C PHE A 60 2.79 -3.19 19.90
N GLY A 61 4.11 -3.06 20.09
CA GLY A 61 5.04 -4.16 19.88
C GLY A 61 5.25 -4.43 18.39
N THR A 62 5.22 -5.71 17.99
CA THR A 62 5.44 -6.14 16.60
C THR A 62 4.16 -6.26 15.77
N ASP A 63 3.04 -5.73 16.28
CA ASP A 63 1.81 -5.64 15.50
C ASP A 63 1.92 -4.52 14.45
N PHE A 64 2.37 -4.91 13.26
CA PHE A 64 2.56 -4.00 12.13
C PHE A 64 1.27 -3.44 11.56
N GLU A 65 0.13 -4.07 11.82
CA GLU A 65 -1.17 -3.57 11.35
C GLU A 65 -1.64 -2.43 12.25
N MET A 66 -1.50 -2.60 13.58
CA MET A 66 -1.75 -1.54 14.55
C MET A 66 -0.83 -0.34 14.34
N ILE A 67 0.46 -0.57 14.11
CA ILE A 67 1.40 0.54 13.83
C ILE A 67 1.03 1.25 12.52
N ALA A 68 0.52 0.53 11.51
CA ALA A 68 0.10 1.15 10.26
C ALA A 68 -1.04 2.15 10.46
N THR A 69 -1.91 1.98 11.47
CA THR A 69 -3.00 2.92 11.75
C THR A 69 -2.53 4.32 12.18
N LEU A 70 -1.27 4.43 12.68
CA LEU A 70 -0.64 5.71 13.00
C LEU A 70 -0.30 6.55 11.75
N PHE A 71 -0.33 5.93 10.57
CA PHE A 71 0.07 6.54 9.32
C PHE A 71 -1.08 6.46 8.30
N SER A 72 -1.52 7.60 7.78
CA SER A 72 -2.59 7.63 6.77
C SER A 72 -2.15 7.14 5.39
N ASP A 73 -0.84 7.19 5.09
CA ASP A 73 -0.26 6.89 3.78
C ASP A 73 0.67 5.66 3.78
N ARG A 74 0.64 4.84 4.84
CA ARG A 74 1.45 3.62 4.96
C ARG A 74 0.57 2.40 5.17
N ASN A 75 1.04 1.26 4.64
CA ASN A 75 0.41 -0.03 4.79
C ASN A 75 1.31 -0.92 5.66
N ARG A 76 0.74 -1.95 6.29
CA ARG A 76 1.43 -3.01 7.05
C ARG A 76 2.74 -3.49 6.39
N GLN A 77 2.74 -3.66 5.07
CA GLN A 77 3.95 -4.08 4.34
C GLN A 77 5.08 -3.04 4.40
N HIS A 78 4.75 -1.75 4.36
CA HIS A 78 5.74 -0.68 4.53
C HIS A 78 6.34 -0.69 5.93
N ILE A 79 5.51 -0.89 6.96
CA ILE A 79 5.94 -0.98 8.36
C ILE A 79 6.86 -2.19 8.56
N LYS A 80 6.47 -3.36 8.06
CA LYS A 80 7.30 -4.58 8.11
C LYS A 80 8.65 -4.38 7.41
N ASN A 81 8.66 -3.76 6.22
CA ASN A 81 9.89 -3.49 5.49
C ASN A 81 10.78 -2.48 6.23
N LYS A 82 10.19 -1.49 6.90
CA LYS A 82 10.92 -0.55 7.75
C LYS A 82 11.54 -1.27 8.94
N TYR A 83 10.79 -2.12 9.65
CA TYR A 83 11.32 -2.95 10.74
C TYR A 83 12.54 -3.76 10.29
N LYS A 84 12.45 -4.49 9.17
CA LYS A 84 13.59 -5.27 8.64
C LYS A 84 14.81 -4.41 8.32
N ARG A 85 14.60 -3.19 7.79
CA ARG A 85 15.69 -2.26 7.52
C ARG A 85 16.33 -1.77 8.82
N GLU A 86 15.53 -1.37 9.79
CA GLU A 86 16.00 -0.87 11.08
C GLU A 86 16.70 -1.96 11.91
N GLU A 87 16.30 -3.22 11.79
CA GLU A 87 16.97 -4.36 12.42
C GLU A 87 18.42 -4.51 11.92
N GLN A 88 18.66 -4.21 10.64
CA GLN A 88 20.00 -4.24 10.05
C GLN A 88 20.82 -2.99 10.35
N HIS A 89 20.19 -1.81 10.37
CA HIS A 89 20.90 -0.52 10.50
C HIS A 89 21.06 -0.06 11.95
N SER A 90 20.13 -0.43 12.83
CA SER A 90 20.04 0.07 14.21
C SER A 90 19.34 -0.95 15.13
N PRO A 91 19.95 -2.14 15.34
CA PRO A 91 19.36 -3.20 16.17
C PRO A 91 19.14 -2.76 17.62
N GLN A 92 20.01 -1.90 18.16
CA GLN A 92 19.89 -1.37 19.52
C GLN A 92 18.58 -0.60 19.71
N ARG A 93 18.20 0.28 18.77
CA ARG A 93 16.97 1.08 18.89
C ARG A 93 15.70 0.21 18.86
N ILE A 94 15.72 -0.88 18.10
CA ILE A 94 14.60 -1.84 18.11
C ILE A 94 14.54 -2.55 19.45
N ASN A 95 15.69 -3.03 19.95
CA ASN A 95 15.74 -3.73 21.23
C ASN A 95 15.26 -2.83 22.37
N ASP A 96 15.72 -1.58 22.40
CA ASP A 96 15.27 -0.59 23.37
C ASP A 96 13.75 -0.39 23.28
N ALA A 97 13.20 -0.19 22.08
CA ALA A 97 11.75 -0.02 21.90
C ALA A 97 10.92 -1.23 22.38
N LEU A 98 11.46 -2.44 22.26
CA LEU A 98 10.78 -3.68 22.67
C LEU A 98 10.98 -4.00 24.17
N ILE A 99 12.12 -3.66 24.76
CA ILE A 99 12.44 -3.90 26.18
C ILE A 99 11.64 -2.96 27.09
N HIS A 100 11.47 -1.69 26.70
CA HIS A 100 10.79 -0.68 27.51
C HIS A 100 9.26 -0.88 27.60
N ARG A 101 8.74 -1.96 26.99
CA ARG A 101 7.35 -2.41 27.15
C ARG A 101 7.10 -3.17 28.48
N ARG A 102 8.12 -3.35 29.32
CA ARG A 102 8.01 -4.07 30.59
C ARG A 102 7.37 -3.24 31.70
#